data_AF-A0A5B8SQA7-F1
#
_entry.id   AF-A0A5B8SQA7-F1
#
_cell.length_a   1.000
_cell.length_b   1.000
_cell.length_c   1.000
_cell.angle_alpha   90.00
_cell.angle_beta   90.00
_cell.angle_gamma   90.00
#
_symmetry.space_group_name_H-M   'P 1'
#
loop_
_entity.id
_entity.type
_entity.pdbx_description
1 polymer ?
#
loop_
_entity_poly.entity_id
_entity_poly.type
_entity_poly.pdbx_seq_one_letter_code
_entity_poly.pdbx_strand_id
1 'polypeptide(L)' 'MADLSEDFRLPEPCPQCGSHRVRASQVHNPDDKVFCASCNTYRCLYWEAEEMLDKDSRSEKEKLIEEVENRKSDEPNVD' A
#
# COMPACT_ATOMS: atom_id res chain seq x y z
N MET A 1 22.47 19.63 0.46
CA MET A 1 22.42 18.48 -0.48
C MET A 1 21.04 17.88 -0.31
N ALA A 2 20.20 17.89 -1.34
CA ALA A 2 18.89 17.28 -1.27
C ALA A 2 19.10 15.76 -1.21
N ASP A 3 18.65 15.13 -0.14
CA ASP A 3 18.58 13.69 -0.08
C ASP A 3 17.50 13.28 -1.09
N LEU A 4 17.91 12.72 -2.24
CA LEU A 4 17.04 12.36 -3.36
C LEU A 4 16.20 11.11 -3.07
N SER A 5 15.85 10.89 -1.80
CA SER A 5 15.07 9.75 -1.36
C SER A 5 13.76 10.19 -0.72
N GLU A 6 12.74 9.36 -0.86
CA GLU A 6 11.41 9.60 -0.31
C GLU A 6 11.02 8.43 0.59
N ASP A 7 10.41 8.76 1.73
CA ASP A 7 9.92 7.82 2.71
C ASP A 7 8.41 7.64 2.56
N PHE A 8 7.94 6.40 2.37
CA PHE A 8 6.52 6.05 2.29
C PHE A 8 6.20 4.79 3.11
N ARG A 9 4.95 4.35 3.12
CA ARG A 9 4.50 3.17 3.88
C ARG A 9 4.00 2.08 2.93
N LEU A 10 4.45 0.85 3.16
CA LEU A 10 3.89 -0.34 2.53
C LEU A 10 2.85 -1.00 3.44
N PRO A 11 1.84 -1.67 2.87
CA PRO A 11 0.86 -2.43 3.65
C PRO A 11 1.54 -3.59 4.41
N GLU A 12 2.55 -4.22 3.81
CA GLU A 12 3.29 -5.30 4.46
C GLU A 12 4.41 -4.80 5.39
N PRO A 13 4.47 -5.26 6.65
CA PRO A 13 5.54 -4.90 7.58
C PRO A 13 6.88 -5.52 7.16
N CYS A 14 7.99 -4.83 7.48
CA CYS A 14 9.32 -5.39 7.33
C CYS A 14 9.48 -6.67 8.17
N PRO A 15 9.91 -7.81 7.60
CA PRO A 15 10.04 -9.07 8.33
C PRO A 15 11.16 -9.04 9.38
N GLN A 16 12.08 -8.08 9.29
CA GLN A 16 13.21 -7.98 10.21
C GLN A 16 12.91 -7.11 11.44
N CYS A 17 12.14 -6.04 11.29
CA CYS A 17 11.90 -5.07 12.39
C CYS A 17 10.43 -4.69 12.60
N GLY A 18 9.50 -5.19 11.78
CA GLY A 18 8.08 -4.87 11.84
C GLY A 18 7.69 -3.48 11.31
N SER A 19 8.65 -2.66 10.87
CA SER A 19 8.34 -1.33 10.35
C SER A 19 7.68 -1.40 8.97
N HIS A 20 6.60 -0.65 8.80
CA HIS A 20 5.96 -0.43 7.50
C HIS A 20 6.62 0.69 6.69
N ARG A 21 7.53 1.45 7.30
CA ARG A 21 8.20 2.57 6.64
C ARG A 21 9.31 2.07 5.73
N VAL A 22 9.28 2.55 4.50
CA VAL A 22 10.28 2.27 3.49
C VAL A 22 10.77 3.56 2.86
N ARG A 23 11.94 3.48 2.24
CA ARG A 23 12.62 4.57 1.54
C ARG A 23 13.01 4.11 0.14
N ALA A 24 12.74 4.94 -0.85
CA ALA A 24 13.14 4.74 -2.24
C ALA A 24 13.71 6.02 -2.84
N SER A 25 14.25 5.93 -4.06
CA SER A 25 14.70 7.08 -4.84
C SER A 25 13.51 7.92 -5.30
N GLN A 26 13.58 9.25 -5.18
CA GLN A 26 12.57 10.20 -5.69
C GLN A 26 12.41 10.17 -7.22
N VAL A 27 13.35 9.53 -7.94
CA VAL A 27 13.27 9.36 -9.39
C VAL A 27 12.19 8.35 -9.77
N HIS A 28 11.78 7.48 -8.83
CA HIS A 28 10.74 6.47 -9.02
C HIS A 28 11.01 5.56 -10.24
N ASN A 29 12.27 5.15 -10.48
CA ASN A 29 12.51 4.16 -11.52
C ASN A 29 11.92 2.82 -11.06
N PRO A 30 11.27 2.06 -11.94
CA PRO A 30 10.66 0.79 -11.56
C PRO A 30 11.67 -0.18 -10.94
N ASP A 31 12.90 -0.20 -11.47
CA ASP A 31 14.00 -1.04 -11.00
C ASP A 31 14.74 -0.49 -9.76
N ASP A 32 14.32 0.67 -9.22
CA ASP A 32 14.92 1.20 -8.00
C ASP A 32 14.61 0.29 -6.80
N LYS A 33 15.61 0.12 -5.93
CA LYS A 33 15.46 -0.69 -4.73
C LYS A 33 14.79 0.10 -3.62
N VAL A 34 13.79 -0.51 -3.02
CA VAL A 34 13.09 -0.01 -1.84
C VAL A 34 13.68 -0.67 -0.60
N PHE A 35 14.04 0.14 0.40
CA PHE A 35 14.64 -0.33 1.66
C PHE A 35 13.75 0.01 2.83
N CYS A 36 13.80 -0.77 3.91
CA CYS A 36 13.16 -0.39 5.17
C CYS A 36 13.84 0.85 5.75
N ALA A 37 13.07 1.89 6.05
CA ALA A 37 13.59 3.12 6.62
C ALA A 37 14.14 2.94 8.05
N SER A 38 13.73 1.87 8.76
CA SER A 38 14.14 1.63 10.15
C SER A 38 15.41 0.79 10.28
N CYS A 39 15.55 -0.27 9.48
CA CYS A 39 16.67 -1.21 9.60
C CYS A 39 17.51 -1.34 8.33
N ASN A 40 17.20 -0.57 7.28
CA ASN A 40 17.88 -0.54 5.99
C ASN A 40 17.90 -1.89 5.25
N THR A 41 17.04 -2.83 5.62
CA THR A 41 16.88 -4.11 4.92
C THR A 41 16.18 -3.89 3.59
N TYR A 42 16.70 -4.48 2.51
CA TYR A 42 16.04 -4.51 1.21
C TYR A 42 14.63 -5.12 1.32
N ARG A 43 13.64 -4.47 0.71
CA ARG A 43 12.24 -4.92 0.72
C ARG A 43 11.84 -5.50 -0.62
N CYS A 44 11.92 -4.71 -1.68
CA CYS A 44 11.44 -5.03 -3.02
C CYS A 44 11.93 -3.97 -4.02
N LEU A 45 11.58 -4.14 -5.30
CA LEU A 45 11.71 -3.10 -6.32
C LEU A 45 10.55 -2.08 -6.23
N TYR A 46 10.75 -0.89 -6.78
CA TYR A 46 9.76 0.20 -6.70
C TYR A 46 8.45 -0.18 -7.41
N TRP A 47 8.51 -0.85 -8.55
CA TRP A 47 7.28 -1.29 -9.25
C TRP A 47 6.46 -2.30 -8.43
N GLU A 48 7.11 -3.15 -7.64
CA GLU A 48 6.43 -4.09 -6.73
C GLU A 48 5.75 -3.35 -5.59
N ALA A 49 6.42 -2.32 -5.06
CA ALA A 49 5.87 -1.44 -4.04
C ALA A 49 4.63 -0.69 -4.55
N GLU A 50 4.66 -0.17 -5.78
CA GLU A 50 3.49 0.47 -6.41
C GLU A 50 2.34 -0.52 -6.61
N GLU A 51 2.62 -1.75 -7.05
CA GLU A 51 1.59 -2.78 -7.21
C GLU A 51 0.92 -3.15 -5.88
N MET A 52 1.69 -3.23 -4.79
CA MET A 52 1.15 -3.47 -3.44
C MET A 52 0.23 -2.32 -3.00
N LEU A 53 0.59 -1.08 -3.29
CA LEU A 53 -0.22 0.10 -2.96
C LEU A 53 -1.51 0.17 -3.78
N ASP A 54 -1.46 -0.18 -5.07
CA ASP A 54 -2.66 -0.22 -5.93
C ASP A 54 -3.64 -1.31 -5.47
N LYS A 55 -3.14 -2.51 -5.13
CA LYS A 55 -3.98 -3.62 -4.65
C LYS A 55 -4.70 -3.28 -3.35
N ASP A 56 -4.03 -2.64 -2.40
CA ASP A 56 -4.64 -2.19 -1.15
C ASP A 56 -5.76 -1.17 -1.41
N SER A 57 -5.48 -0.18 -2.27
CA SER A 57 -6.45 0.84 -2.70
C SER A 57 -7.69 0.27 -3.39
N ARG A 58 -7.52 -0.79 -4.20
CA ARG A 58 -8.65 -1.49 -4.83
C ARG A 58 -9.45 -2.30 -3.83
N SER A 59 -8.79 -3.01 -2.92
CA SER A 59 -9.47 -3.84 -1.90
C SER A 59 -10.37 -3.01 -0.98
N GLU A 60 -9.92 -1.82 -0.56
CA GLU A 60 -10.72 -0.87 0.23
C GLU A 60 -11.98 -0.40 -0.54
N LYS A 61 -11.83 -0.11 -1.84
CA LYS A 61 -12.94 0.34 -2.69
C LYS A 61 -13.96 -0.75 -2.95
N GLU A 62 -13.54 -1.98 -3.19
CA GLU A 62 -14.44 -3.11 -3.44
C GLU A 62 -15.27 -3.43 -2.18
N LYS A 63 -14.66 -3.39 -0.99
CA LYS A 63 -15.39 -3.54 0.29
C LYS A 63 -16.46 -2.48 0.48
N LEU A 64 -16.15 -1.22 0.18
CA LEU A 64 -17.11 -0.11 0.28
C LEU A 64 -18.31 -0.28 -0.67
N ILE A 65 -18.10 -0.87 -1.85
CA ILE A 65 -19.18 -1.12 -2.82
C ILE A 65 -20.10 -2.24 -2.31
N GLU A 66 -19.55 -3.38 -1.86
CA GLU A 66 -20.33 -4.49 -1.29
C GLU A 66 -21.15 -4.07 -0.05
N GLU A 67 -20.58 -3.22 0.81
CA GLU A 67 -21.29 -2.71 1.98
C GLU A 67 -22.49 -1.83 1.63
N VAL A 68 -22.47 -1.14 0.49
CA VAL A 68 -23.59 -0.30 0.02
C VAL A 68 -24.67 -1.15 -0.65
N GLU A 69 -24.30 -2.18 -1.39
CA GLU A 69 -25.26 -3.06 -2.06
C GLU A 69 -26.02 -3.95 -1.07
N ASN A 70 -25.38 -4.44 0.00
CA ASN A 70 -26.06 -5.24 1.02
C ASN A 70 -27.09 -4.46 1.85
N ARG A 71 -27.03 -3.11 1.88
CA ARG A 71 -28.02 -2.29 2.58
C ARG A 71 -29.31 -2.06 1.79
N LYS A 72 -29.34 -2.36 0.49
CA LYS A 72 -30.52 -2.19 -0.37
C LYS A 72 -31.39 -3.44 -0.48
N SER A 73 -30.91 -4.57 0.03
CA SER A 73 -31.60 -5.86 -0.09
C SER A 73 -32.40 -6.25 1.16
N ASP A 74 -32.41 -5.40 2.20
CA ASP A 74 -33.11 -5.63 3.47
C ASP A 74 -34.20 -4.57 3.75
N GLU A 75 -34.80 -3.98 2.72
CA GLU A 75 -36.11 -3.31 2.91
C GLU A 75 -37.19 -4.40 2.90
N PRO A 76 -37.81 -4.74 4.05
CA PRO A 76 -39.00 -5.57 4.05
C PRO A 76 -40.11 -4.81 3.32
N ASN A 77 -40.66 -5.49 2.31
CA ASN A 77 -41.90 -5.14 1.64
C ASN A 77 -42.97 -4.75 2.68
N VAL A 78 -43.24 -3.46 2.82
CA VAL A 78 -44.42 -2.96 3.55
C VAL A 78 -45.48 -2.63 2.51
N ASP A 79 -46.51 -3.47 2.56
CA ASP A 79 -47.81 -3.35 1.89
C ASP A 79 -48.52 -2.04 2.22
#